data_AF-A0A1J3F1T2-F1
#
_entry.id   AF-A0A1J3F1T2-F1
#
_cell.length_a   1.000
_cell.length_b   1.000
_cell.length_c   1.000
_cell.angle_alpha   90.00
_cell.angle_beta   90.00
_cell.angle_gamma   90.00
#
_symmetry.space_group_name_H-M   'P 1'
#
loop_
_entity.id
_entity.type
_entity.pdbx_description
1 polymer ?
#
loop_
_entity_poly.entity_id
_entity_poly.type
_entity_poly.pdbx_seq_one_letter_code
_entity_poly.pdbx_strand_id
1 'polypeptide(L)'
;LWAAMGVLMPIGIISIRLMSTKDQPLITLRRLFFLHVTSQMVAVILVTIGAIMSIKNFNNSFNNHHQRLGIGLYAIVWFQALLGFLRP
;
A
#
# COMPACT_ATOMS: atom_id res chain seq x y z
N LEU A 1 -0.69 -6.64 -8.66
CA LEU A 1 0.40 -6.31 -7.70
C LEU A 1 1.20 -5.09 -8.12
N TRP A 2 1.75 -5.05 -9.35
CA TRP A 2 2.68 -4.00 -9.80
C TRP A 2 2.12 -2.57 -9.66
N ALA A 3 0.90 -2.30 -10.14
CA ALA A 3 0.30 -0.97 -10.00
C ALA A 3 0.12 -0.52 -8.53
N ALA A 4 -0.19 -1.45 -7.63
CA ALA A 4 -0.36 -1.13 -6.22
C ALA A 4 0.98 -0.91 -5.50
N MET A 5 1.86 -1.92 -5.54
CA MET A 5 3.10 -1.93 -4.76
C MET A 5 4.24 -1.18 -5.46
N GLY A 6 4.25 -1.14 -6.79
CA GLY A 6 5.28 -0.47 -7.58
C GLY A 6 4.98 0.99 -7.91
N VAL A 7 3.72 1.44 -7.78
CA VAL A 7 3.32 2.81 -8.14
C VAL A 7 2.60 3.52 -6.99
N LEU A 8 1.43 3.02 -6.56
CA LEU A 8 0.60 3.72 -5.58
C LEU A 8 1.21 3.82 -4.17
N MET A 9 1.85 2.75 -3.69
CA MET A 9 2.56 2.77 -2.41
C MET A 9 3.74 3.74 -2.41
N PRO A 10 4.66 3.72 -3.40
CA PRO A 10 5.71 4.74 -3.52
C PRO A 10 5.18 6.17 -3.58
N ILE A 11 4.12 6.42 -4.34
CA ILE A 11 3.48 7.74 -4.41
C ILE A 11 3.03 8.18 -3.00
N GLY A 12 2.40 7.28 -2.24
CA GLY A 12 1.96 7.58 -0.88
C GLY A 12 3.12 7.90 0.05
N ILE A 13 4.19 7.09 0.00
CA ILE A 13 5.40 7.29 0.80
C ILE A 13 6.07 8.62 0.46
N ILE A 14 6.25 8.93 -0.81
CA ILE A 14 6.86 10.20 -1.25
C ILE A 14 6.02 11.39 -0.79
N SER A 15 4.69 11.28 -0.83
CA SER A 15 3.78 12.36 -0.42
C SER A 15 3.94 12.75 1.05
N ILE A 16 3.97 11.77 1.95
CA ILE A 16 4.16 12.03 3.39
C ILE A 16 5.59 12.51 3.70
N ARG A 17 6.59 12.04 2.92
CA ARG A 17 7.97 12.52 3.04
C ARG A 17 8.09 13.98 2.63
N LEU A 18 7.45 14.38 1.53
CA LEU A 18 7.44 15.76 1.07
C LEU A 18 6.70 16.69 2.05
N MET A 19 5.66 16.17 2.71
CA MET A 19 4.94 16.88 3.77
C MET A 19 5.86 17.23 4.96
N SER A 20 6.88 16.40 5.23
CA SER A 20 7.85 16.62 6.32
C SER A 20 8.93 17.66 5.99
N THR A 21 8.97 18.17 4.76
CA THR A 21 9.90 19.23 4.36
C THR A 21 9.45 20.58 4.95
N LYS A 22 10.41 21.40 5.40
CA LYS A 22 10.12 22.74 5.94
C LYS A 22 9.51 23.65 4.87
N ASP A 23 8.74 24.65 5.32
CA ASP A 23 8.19 25.75 4.51
C ASP A 23 7.09 25.39 3.49
N GLN A 24 6.36 24.29 3.73
CA GLN A 24 5.19 23.95 2.91
C GLN A 24 3.96 24.78 3.34
N PRO A 25 3.24 25.41 2.38
CA PRO A 25 2.01 26.11 2.71
C PRO A 25 0.93 25.11 3.13
N LEU A 26 -0.01 25.54 3.99
CA LEU A 26 -1.07 24.70 4.55
C LEU A 26 -1.90 23.97 3.47
N ILE A 27 -2.16 24.62 2.34
CA ILE A 27 -2.88 24.03 1.21
C ILE A 27 -2.12 22.84 0.62
N THR A 28 -0.79 22.95 0.49
CA THR A 28 0.06 21.87 -0.02
C THR A 28 0.12 20.72 0.98
N LEU A 29 0.26 21.00 2.28
CA LEU A 29 0.20 19.97 3.32
C LEU A 29 -1.11 19.17 3.25
N ARG A 30 -2.25 19.85 3.11
CA ARG A 30 -3.56 19.19 2.98
C ARG A 30 -3.65 18.33 1.72
N ARG A 31 -3.16 18.83 0.58
CA ARG A 31 -3.12 18.05 -0.68
C ARG A 31 -2.23 16.82 -0.56
N LEU A 32 -1.02 16.95 0.00
CA LEU A 32 -0.09 15.84 0.20
C LEU A 32 -0.63 14.79 1.17
N PHE A 33 -1.31 15.22 2.24
CA PHE A 33 -1.99 14.32 3.16
C PHE A 33 -3.08 13.51 2.45
N PHE A 34 -3.97 14.17 1.69
CA PHE A 34 -4.99 13.45 0.93
C PHE A 34 -4.39 12.52 -0.11
N LEU A 35 -3.33 12.95 -0.80
CA LEU A 35 -2.64 12.13 -1.80
C LEU A 35 -2.01 10.89 -1.14
N HIS A 36 -1.39 11.04 0.03
CA HIS A 36 -0.87 9.93 0.84
C HIS A 36 -1.97 8.93 1.21
N VAL A 37 -3.05 9.40 1.85
CA VAL A 37 -4.10 8.51 2.35
C VAL A 37 -4.82 7.82 1.20
N THR A 38 -5.20 8.57 0.16
CA THR A 38 -5.92 7.98 -1.00
C THR A 38 -5.07 6.96 -1.75
N SER A 39 -3.79 7.25 -2.01
CA SER A 39 -2.93 6.31 -2.73
C SER A 39 -2.69 5.04 -1.91
N GLN A 40 -2.48 5.15 -0.60
CA GLN A 40 -2.29 3.99 0.29
C GLN A 40 -3.56 3.14 0.40
N MET A 41 -4.74 3.77 0.54
CA MET A 41 -6.00 3.05 0.61
C MET A 41 -6.31 2.30 -0.69
N VAL A 42 -6.13 2.95 -1.86
CA VAL A 42 -6.33 2.30 -3.16
C VAL A 42 -5.31 1.16 -3.35
N ALA A 43 -4.06 1.33 -2.91
CA ALA A 43 -3.06 0.28 -2.99
C ALA A 43 -3.45 -0.95 -2.16
N VAL A 44 -3.91 -0.78 -0.92
CA VAL A 44 -4.36 -1.89 -0.05
C VAL A 44 -5.54 -2.63 -0.67
N ILE A 45 -6.51 -1.92 -1.24
CA ILE A 45 -7.66 -2.52 -1.94
C ILE A 45 -7.19 -3.36 -3.14
N LEU A 46 -6.33 -2.80 -3.99
CA LEU A 46 -5.82 -3.52 -5.17
C LEU A 46 -4.96 -4.73 -4.81
N VAL A 47 -4.16 -4.64 -3.74
CA VAL A 47 -3.39 -5.78 -3.21
C VAL A 47 -4.35 -6.87 -2.71
N THR A 48 -5.41 -6.50 -2.02
CA THR A 48 -6.42 -7.45 -1.49
C THR A 48 -7.15 -8.16 -2.63
N ILE A 49 -7.61 -7.42 -3.63
CA ILE A 49 -8.26 -7.99 -4.82
C ILE A 49 -7.28 -8.95 -5.53
N GLY A 50 -6.02 -8.54 -5.71
CA GLY A 50 -4.99 -9.38 -6.31
C GLY A 50 -4.71 -10.66 -5.52
N ALA A 51 -4.70 -10.58 -4.18
CA ALA A 51 -4.54 -11.74 -3.31
C ALA A 51 -5.72 -12.70 -3.46
N ILE A 52 -6.97 -12.20 -3.41
CA ILE A 52 -8.18 -13.01 -3.59
C ILE A 52 -8.17 -13.70 -4.95
N MET A 53 -7.86 -12.99 -6.03
CA MET A 53 -7.75 -13.59 -7.37
C MET A 53 -6.64 -14.64 -7.43
N SER A 54 -5.49 -14.40 -6.79
CA SER A 54 -4.38 -15.37 -6.74
C SER A 54 -4.76 -16.65 -5.97
N ILE A 55 -5.51 -16.53 -4.88
CA ILE A 55 -5.98 -17.67 -4.10
C ILE A 55 -7.04 -18.46 -4.87
N LYS A 56 -7.99 -17.76 -5.54
CA LYS A 56 -9.10 -18.42 -6.25
C LYS A 56 -8.70 -19.07 -7.57
N ASN A 57 -7.77 -18.46 -8.32
CA ASN A 57 -7.47 -18.90 -9.69
C ASN A 57 -6.25 -19.83 -9.80
N PHE A 58 -5.33 -19.81 -8.83
CA PHE A 58 -4.25 -20.79 -8.79
C PHE A 58 -4.68 -21.96 -7.92
N ASN A 59 -4.41 -23.20 -8.36
CA ASN A 59 -4.49 -24.39 -7.51
C ASN A 59 -3.36 -24.30 -6.46
N ASN A 60 -3.54 -23.40 -5.49
CA ASN A 60 -2.46 -22.75 -4.78
C ASN A 60 -1.99 -23.65 -3.63
N SER A 61 -1.13 -24.62 -3.94
CA SER A 61 -0.43 -25.41 -2.93
C SER A 61 0.58 -24.56 -2.14
N PHE A 62 0.79 -23.29 -2.52
CA PHE A 62 1.79 -22.37 -1.95
C PHE A 62 3.18 -23.00 -1.80
N ASN A 63 3.50 -23.98 -2.66
CA ASN A 63 4.74 -24.74 -2.56
C ASN A 63 5.92 -24.00 -3.21
N ASN A 64 5.64 -22.99 -4.03
CA ASN A 64 6.67 -22.19 -4.67
C ASN A 64 7.10 -21.01 -3.80
N HIS A 65 8.41 -20.74 -3.80
CA HIS A 65 9.00 -19.63 -3.05
C HIS A 65 8.35 -18.28 -3.39
N HIS A 66 8.06 -18.03 -4.67
CA HIS A 66 7.41 -16.80 -5.14
C HIS A 66 6.01 -16.60 -4.54
N GLN A 67 5.22 -17.67 -4.40
CA GLN A 67 3.87 -17.60 -3.81
C GLN A 67 3.92 -17.37 -2.30
N ARG A 68 4.86 -18.00 -1.59
CA ARG A 68 5.09 -17.77 -0.16
C ARG A 68 5.51 -16.33 0.13
N LEU A 69 6.40 -15.77 -0.70
CA LEU A 69 6.74 -14.34 -0.64
C LEU A 69 5.50 -13.47 -0.89
N GLY A 70 4.65 -13.83 -1.85
CA GLY A 70 3.39 -13.14 -2.11
C GLY A 70 2.48 -13.05 -0.87
N ILE A 71 2.28 -14.17 -0.15
CA ILE A 71 1.50 -14.18 1.11
C ILE A 71 2.14 -13.27 2.16
N GLY A 72 3.46 -13.37 2.35
CA GLY A 72 4.19 -12.54 3.29
C GLY A 72 4.00 -11.05 3.00
N LEU A 73 4.10 -10.66 1.73
CA LEU A 73 3.87 -9.29 1.29
C LEU A 73 2.42 -8.85 1.54
N TYR A 74 1.43 -9.70 1.29
CA TYR A 74 0.03 -9.39 1.60
C TYR A 74 -0.18 -9.10 3.09
N ALA A 75 0.39 -9.95 3.96
CA ALA A 75 0.30 -9.76 5.41
C ALA A 75 0.97 -8.44 5.85
N ILE A 76 2.16 -8.14 5.32
CA ILE A 76 2.89 -6.90 5.66
C ILE A 76 2.12 -5.66 5.21
N VAL A 77 1.52 -5.66 4.03
CA VAL A 77 0.72 -4.53 3.53
C VAL A 77 -0.47 -4.26 4.45
N TRP A 78 -1.18 -5.30 4.86
CA TRP A 78 -2.29 -5.17 5.81
C TRP A 78 -1.82 -4.70 7.19
N PHE A 79 -0.68 -5.20 7.67
CA PHE A 79 -0.08 -4.76 8.92
C PHE A 79 0.29 -3.26 8.88
N GLN A 80 0.89 -2.80 7.78
CA GLN A 80 1.22 -1.40 7.57
C GLN A 80 -0.03 -0.51 7.51
N ALA A 81 -1.11 -0.98 6.88
CA ALA A 81 -2.38 -0.27 6.84
C ALA A 81 -3.02 -0.16 8.24
N LEU A 82 -2.99 -1.24 9.02
CA LEU A 82 -3.49 -1.27 10.39
C LEU A 82 -2.72 -0.29 11.28
N LEU A 83 -1.39 -0.31 11.23
CA LEU A 83 -0.56 0.63 11.99
C LEU A 83 -0.81 2.09 11.59
N GLY A 84 -1.05 2.34 10.30
CA GLY A 84 -1.42 3.68 9.81
C GLY A 84 -2.77 4.15 10.34
N PHE A 85 -3.75 3.25 10.44
CA PHE A 85 -5.06 3.57 11.00
C PHE A 85 -5.02 3.81 12.52
N LEU A 86 -4.20 3.05 13.25
CA LEU A 86 -4.06 3.17 14.71
C LEU A 86 -3.21 4.37 15.15
N ARG A 87 -2.51 5.03 14.22
CA ARG A 87 -1.67 6.20 14.49
C ARG A 87 -2.38 7.47 13.99
N PRO A 88 -3.17 8.16 14.83
CA PRO A 88 -3.74 9.46 14.49
C PRO A 88 -2.67 10.53 14.29
#